data_AF-A0A3C1G1Z8-F1
#
_entry.id   AF-A0A3C1G1Z8-F1
#
_cell.length_a   1.000
_cell.length_b   1.000
_cell.length_c   1.000
_cell.angle_alpha   90.00
_cell.angle_beta   90.00
_cell.angle_gamma   90.00
#
_symmetry.space_group_name_H-M   'P 1'
#
loop_
_entity.id
_entity.type
_entity.pdbx_description
1 polymer ?
#
loop_
_entity_poly.entity_id
_entity_poly.type
_entity_poly.pdbx_seq_one_letter_code
_entity_poly.pdbx_strand_id
1 'polypeptide(L)'
;MRHLDSIRKKALREGVHCETTFHRGGQAYRSIVNEALERKADMIVIGRRGRKGLAKLLIGEVAAKVIGHAPCKVLVVPKASQIRCKNILVATNGSEQSGAAVSAAIEIAKCCSSSIVAVSVMSSDHELEKARSNVDKVVELTREEGLGLKP
;
A
#
# COMPACT_ATOMS: atom_id res chain seq x y z
N MET A 1 -24.42 11.79 5.95
CA MET A 1 -24.93 11.10 4.74
C MET A 1 -24.36 11.68 3.45
N ARG A 2 -24.52 12.98 3.15
CA ARG A 2 -24.06 13.62 1.88
C ARG A 2 -22.65 13.25 1.36
N HIS A 3 -21.67 13.04 2.24
CA HIS A 3 -20.30 12.70 1.81
C HIS A 3 -20.18 11.27 1.24
N LEU A 4 -20.81 10.28 1.89
CA LEU A 4 -20.80 8.90 1.41
C LEU A 4 -21.58 8.77 0.09
N ASP A 5 -22.69 9.51 -0.06
CA ASP A 5 -23.45 9.56 -1.31
C ASP A 5 -22.61 10.12 -2.46
N SER A 6 -21.78 11.13 -2.18
CA SER A 6 -20.85 11.68 -3.17
C SER A 6 -19.77 10.68 -3.59
N ILE A 7 -19.30 9.81 -2.67
CA ILE A 7 -18.34 8.76 -2.98
C ILE A 7 -18.99 7.72 -3.88
N ARG A 8 -20.19 7.24 -3.52
CA ARG A 8 -20.95 6.28 -4.32
C ARG A 8 -21.21 6.80 -5.74
N LYS A 9 -21.65 8.06 -5.88
CA LYS A 9 -21.85 8.70 -7.19
C LYS A 9 -20.56 8.76 -8.01
N LYS A 10 -19.42 9.06 -7.37
CA LYS A 10 -18.12 9.07 -8.06
C LYS A 10 -17.76 7.67 -8.55
N ALA A 11 -17.85 6.66 -7.69
CA ALA A 11 -17.53 5.28 -8.05
C ALA A 11 -18.41 4.77 -9.21
N LEU A 12 -19.72 5.05 -9.16
CA LEU A 12 -20.65 4.65 -10.21
C LEU A 12 -20.30 5.26 -11.58
N ARG A 13 -19.82 6.52 -11.62
CA ARG A 13 -19.36 7.15 -12.87
C ARG A 13 -18.12 6.48 -13.46
N GLU A 14 -17.31 5.85 -12.62
CA GLU A 14 -16.13 5.09 -13.04
C GLU A 14 -16.48 3.60 -13.28
N GLY A 15 -17.75 3.20 -13.24
CA GLY A 15 -18.18 1.82 -13.42
C GLY A 15 -17.86 0.89 -12.23
N VAL A 16 -17.57 1.46 -11.06
CA VAL A 16 -17.17 0.70 -9.86
C VAL A 16 -18.37 0.51 -8.92
N HIS A 17 -18.66 -0.76 -8.58
CA HIS A 17 -19.63 -1.08 -7.53
C HIS A 17 -19.17 -0.50 -6.20
N CYS A 18 -20.05 0.20 -5.50
CA CYS A 18 -19.70 0.90 -4.27
C CYS A 18 -20.79 0.77 -3.22
N GLU A 19 -20.50 -0.06 -2.22
CA GLU A 19 -21.24 -0.11 -0.97
C GLU A 19 -20.71 0.94 0.01
N THR A 20 -21.60 1.42 0.89
CA THR A 20 -21.24 2.41 1.91
C THR A 20 -21.82 1.98 3.25
N THR A 21 -20.99 1.93 4.28
CA THR A 21 -21.40 1.67 5.66
C THR A 21 -20.97 2.82 6.57
N PHE A 22 -21.58 2.92 7.75
CA PHE A 22 -21.18 3.85 8.79
C PHE A 22 -21.29 3.18 10.15
N HIS A 23 -20.35 3.48 11.03
CA HIS A 23 -20.32 2.99 12.41
C HIS A 23 -20.52 4.17 13.37
N ARG A 24 -21.31 3.96 14.43
CA ARG A 24 -21.51 4.96 15.49
C ARG A 24 -20.70 4.55 16.74
N GLY A 25 -19.91 5.48 17.27
CA GLY A 25 -19.09 5.25 18.47
C GLY A 25 -17.83 4.40 18.20
N GLY A 26 -17.09 4.09 19.27
CA GLY A 26 -15.87 3.28 19.21
C GLY A 26 -14.61 4.00 18.73
N GLN A 27 -13.49 3.29 18.75
CA GLN A 27 -12.21 3.77 18.21
C GLN A 27 -12.18 3.51 16.70
N ALA A 28 -12.04 4.56 15.89
CA ALA A 28 -12.16 4.47 14.42
C ALA A 28 -11.33 3.35 13.78
N TYR A 29 -10.09 3.13 14.24
CA TYR A 29 -9.25 2.07 13.68
C TYR A 29 -9.83 0.66 13.90
N ARG A 30 -10.50 0.40 15.04
CA ARG A 30 -11.12 -0.90 15.33
C ARG A 30 -12.28 -1.18 14.40
N SER A 31 -13.15 -0.19 14.17
CA SER A 31 -14.25 -0.33 13.21
C SER A 31 -13.73 -0.62 11.80
N ILE A 32 -12.65 0.03 11.37
CA ILE A 32 -12.02 -0.20 10.06
C ILE A 32 -11.45 -1.63 9.98
N VAL A 33 -10.69 -2.05 10.98
CA VAL A 33 -10.06 -3.39 11.03
C VAL A 33 -11.11 -4.50 11.09
N ASN A 34 -12.15 -4.34 11.91
CA ASN A 34 -13.24 -5.31 12.02
C ASN A 34 -14.04 -5.40 10.71
N GLU A 35 -14.36 -4.27 10.07
CA GLU A 35 -15.06 -4.29 8.78
C GLU A 35 -14.23 -5.00 7.71
N ALA A 36 -12.92 -4.75 7.68
CA ALA A 36 -12.02 -5.43 6.75
C ALA A 36 -11.96 -6.94 7.01
N LEU A 37 -11.94 -7.36 8.28
CA LEU A 37 -11.97 -8.76 8.67
C LEU A 37 -13.29 -9.44 8.28
N GLU A 38 -14.43 -8.84 8.65
CA GLU A 38 -15.77 -9.37 8.38
C GLU A 38 -16.05 -9.50 6.88
N ARG A 39 -15.61 -8.51 6.09
CA ARG A 39 -15.76 -8.52 4.62
C ARG A 39 -14.70 -9.32 3.89
N LYS A 40 -13.69 -9.86 4.59
CA LYS A 40 -12.52 -10.50 3.98
C LYS A 40 -11.87 -9.59 2.93
N ALA A 41 -11.71 -8.31 3.25
CA ALA A 41 -11.14 -7.34 2.32
C ALA A 41 -9.66 -7.66 2.04
N ASP A 42 -9.27 -7.70 0.76
CA ASP A 42 -7.87 -7.94 0.37
C ASP A 42 -6.96 -6.73 0.67
N MET A 43 -7.53 -5.53 0.73
CA MET A 43 -6.79 -4.29 0.97
C MET A 43 -7.63 -3.20 1.66
N ILE A 44 -7.01 -2.46 2.58
CA ILE A 44 -7.53 -1.21 3.13
C ILE A 44 -6.82 -0.02 2.47
N VAL A 45 -7.58 0.87 1.85
CA VAL A 45 -7.07 2.16 1.33
C VAL A 45 -7.43 3.27 2.31
N ILE A 46 -6.42 3.90 2.91
CA ILE A 46 -6.61 4.92 3.94
C ILE A 46 -5.76 6.16 3.67
N GLY A 47 -6.29 7.34 4.01
CA GLY A 47 -5.54 8.58 3.94
C GLY A 47 -4.40 8.62 4.96
N ARG A 48 -3.26 9.18 4.59
CA ARG A 48 -2.08 9.33 5.48
C ARG A 48 -2.37 10.08 6.78
N ARG A 49 -3.24 11.10 6.75
CA ARG A 49 -3.55 11.96 7.90
C ARG A 49 -4.91 12.66 7.77
N GLY A 50 -5.55 12.94 8.90
CA GLY A 50 -6.70 13.84 9.00
C GLY A 50 -6.33 15.34 8.92
N ARG A 51 -7.35 16.22 8.88
CA ARG A 51 -7.19 17.68 8.81
C ARG A 51 -6.50 18.22 10.08
N LYS A 52 -5.26 18.74 9.99
CA LYS A 52 -4.64 19.82 10.82
C LYS A 52 -3.11 20.00 10.58
N GLY A 53 -2.68 21.24 10.27
CA GLY A 53 -1.34 21.82 10.56
C GLY A 53 -0.10 21.35 9.78
N LEU A 54 1.08 21.90 10.17
CA LEU A 54 2.42 21.78 9.57
C LEU A 54 3.02 20.35 9.51
N ALA A 55 2.28 19.31 9.91
CA ALA A 55 2.76 17.93 10.00
C ALA A 55 2.61 17.14 8.68
N LYS A 56 3.09 17.71 7.56
CA LYS A 56 2.95 17.14 6.20
C LYS A 56 3.70 15.81 6.00
N LEU A 57 4.55 15.38 6.94
CA LEU A 57 5.31 14.12 6.86
C LEU A 57 4.82 13.02 7.83
N LEU A 58 4.02 13.33 8.85
CA LEU A 58 3.60 12.37 9.89
C LEU A 58 2.34 11.56 9.53
N ILE A 59 2.40 10.23 9.70
CA ILE A 59 1.23 9.32 9.63
C ILE A 59 0.29 9.64 10.80
N GLY A 60 -1.02 9.71 10.54
CA GLY A 60 -2.03 9.94 11.58
C GLY A 60 -2.25 8.72 12.47
N GLU A 61 -2.65 8.91 13.73
CA GLU A 61 -2.80 7.84 14.72
C GLU A 61 -3.70 6.70 14.23
N VAL A 62 -4.85 7.02 13.63
CA VAL A 62 -5.76 6.00 13.08
C VAL A 62 -5.08 5.17 11.99
N ALA A 63 -4.34 5.81 11.07
CA ALA A 63 -3.64 5.09 10.00
C ALA A 63 -2.52 4.20 10.56
N ALA A 64 -1.73 4.69 11.53
CA ALA A 64 -0.71 3.89 12.19
C ALA A 64 -1.30 2.66 12.89
N LYS A 65 -2.41 2.84 13.62
CA LYS A 65 -3.11 1.72 14.26
C LYS A 65 -3.70 0.74 13.25
N VAL A 66 -4.24 1.21 12.12
CA VAL A 66 -4.71 0.32 11.04
C VAL A 66 -3.54 -0.49 10.45
N ILE A 67 -2.40 0.14 10.13
CA ILE A 67 -1.21 -0.56 9.60
C ILE A 67 -0.77 -1.69 10.54
N GLY A 68 -0.77 -1.43 11.86
CA GLY A 68 -0.33 -2.42 12.84
C GLY A 68 -1.33 -3.55 13.15
N HIS A 69 -2.60 -3.43 12.78
CA HIS A 69 -3.65 -4.39 13.17
C HIS A 69 -4.48 -4.93 12.00
N ALA A 70 -4.29 -4.44 10.78
CA ALA A 70 -5.07 -4.87 9.63
C ALA A 70 -4.84 -6.37 9.35
N PRO A 71 -5.91 -7.13 9.01
CA PRO A 71 -5.78 -8.52 8.60
C PRO A 71 -5.28 -8.66 7.16
N CYS A 72 -5.07 -7.55 6.45
CA CYS A 72 -4.78 -7.51 5.03
C CYS A 72 -3.86 -6.33 4.67
N LYS A 73 -3.53 -6.18 3.38
CA LYS A 73 -2.59 -5.14 2.91
C LYS A 73 -3.17 -3.74 3.16
N VAL A 74 -2.32 -2.78 3.49
CA VAL A 74 -2.73 -1.38 3.75
C VAL A 74 -2.05 -0.43 2.78
N LEU A 75 -2.83 0.29 1.98
CA LEU A 75 -2.36 1.35 1.11
C LEU A 75 -2.62 2.72 1.75
N VAL A 76 -1.53 3.40 2.12
CA VAL A 76 -1.59 4.74 2.72
C VAL A 76 -1.41 5.81 1.65
N VAL A 77 -2.45 6.62 1.43
CA VAL A 77 -2.51 7.60 0.33
C VAL A 77 -2.37 9.04 0.84
N PRO A 78 -1.31 9.78 0.46
CA PRO A 78 -1.19 11.21 0.72
C PRO A 78 -2.27 12.06 0.02
N LYS A 79 -2.57 13.24 0.57
CA LYS A 79 -3.48 14.18 -0.09
C LYS A 79 -2.83 14.66 -1.40
N ALA A 80 -3.57 14.56 -2.51
CA ALA A 80 -3.17 14.96 -3.86
C ALA A 80 -2.16 14.04 -4.58
N SER A 81 -1.90 12.81 -4.09
CA SER A 81 -1.18 11.82 -4.90
C SER A 81 -2.11 11.15 -5.91
N GLN A 82 -1.61 10.91 -7.11
CA GLN A 82 -2.28 10.09 -8.12
C GLN A 82 -1.62 8.71 -8.22
N ILE A 83 -2.43 7.66 -8.25
CA ILE A 83 -1.96 6.30 -8.50
C ILE A 83 -1.96 6.10 -10.01
N ARG A 84 -0.79 6.27 -10.64
CA ARG A 84 -0.63 6.05 -12.09
C ARG A 84 -0.13 4.64 -12.42
N CYS A 85 0.31 3.87 -11.41
CA CYS A 85 0.89 2.53 -11.54
C CYS A 85 1.72 2.34 -12.82
N LYS A 86 2.74 3.17 -13.03
CA LYS A 86 3.69 3.00 -14.14
C LYS A 86 5.04 2.47 -13.64
N ASN A 87 5.49 3.00 -12.50
CA ASN A 87 6.76 2.69 -11.88
C ASN A 87 6.50 2.44 -10.40
N ILE A 88 6.64 1.20 -9.95
CA ILE A 88 6.47 0.80 -8.55
C ILE A 88 7.86 0.61 -7.95
N LEU A 89 8.16 1.31 -6.86
CA LEU A 89 9.40 1.13 -6.11
C LEU A 89 9.11 0.21 -4.92
N VAL A 90 9.91 -0.84 -4.75
CA VAL A 90 9.85 -1.71 -3.58
C VAL A 90 11.17 -1.68 -2.83
N ALA A 91 11.08 -1.44 -1.52
CA ALA A 91 12.22 -1.52 -0.62
C ALA A 91 12.34 -2.93 -0.05
N THR A 92 13.56 -3.47 -0.04
CA THR A 92 13.85 -4.77 0.55
C THR A 92 15.11 -4.70 1.40
N ASN A 93 15.11 -5.43 2.53
CA ASN A 93 16.30 -5.69 3.32
C ASN A 93 16.61 -7.19 3.40
N GLY A 94 15.91 -8.01 2.59
CA GLY A 94 16.03 -9.46 2.54
C GLY A 94 15.28 -10.21 3.64
N SER A 95 14.55 -9.53 4.53
CA SER A 95 13.74 -10.18 5.56
C SER A 95 12.42 -10.71 5.00
N GLU A 96 11.81 -11.66 5.70
CA GLU A 96 10.48 -12.21 5.36
C GLU A 96 9.41 -11.10 5.24
N GLN A 97 9.43 -10.11 6.15
CA GLN A 97 8.50 -8.98 6.12
C GLN A 97 8.68 -8.14 4.85
N SER A 98 9.93 -7.92 4.42
CA SER A 98 10.21 -7.23 3.16
C SER A 98 9.83 -8.09 1.94
N GLY A 99 9.96 -9.42 2.04
CA GLY A 99 9.48 -10.36 1.02
C GLY A 99 7.97 -10.25 0.78
N ALA A 100 7.17 -10.15 1.84
CA ALA A 100 5.72 -9.92 1.72
C ALA A 100 5.35 -8.58 1.06
N ALA A 101 6.24 -7.57 1.12
CA ALA A 101 6.09 -6.31 0.40
C ALA A 101 6.51 -6.44 -1.07
N VAL A 102 7.55 -7.23 -1.37
CA VAL A 102 7.97 -7.59 -2.73
C VAL A 102 6.85 -8.30 -3.48
N SER A 103 6.26 -9.34 -2.90
CA SER A 103 5.15 -10.06 -3.52
C SER A 103 3.96 -9.14 -3.83
N ALA A 104 3.57 -8.30 -2.87
CA ALA A 104 2.48 -7.33 -3.07
C ALA A 104 2.81 -6.29 -4.16
N ALA A 105 4.07 -5.84 -4.25
CA ALA A 105 4.49 -4.91 -5.28
C ALA A 105 4.44 -5.54 -6.69
N ILE A 106 4.85 -6.80 -6.83
CA ILE A 106 4.76 -7.57 -8.07
C ILE A 106 3.29 -7.78 -8.46
N GLU A 107 2.43 -8.20 -7.53
CA GLU A 107 0.99 -8.37 -7.79
C GLU A 107 0.35 -7.08 -8.33
N ILE A 108 0.63 -5.94 -7.69
CA ILE A 108 0.13 -4.63 -8.15
C ILE A 108 0.72 -4.28 -9.52
N ALA A 109 2.01 -4.54 -9.74
CA ALA A 109 2.67 -4.28 -11.03
C ALA A 109 2.03 -5.08 -12.18
N LYS A 110 1.72 -6.36 -11.95
CA LYS A 110 1.02 -7.21 -12.94
C LYS A 110 -0.35 -6.65 -13.29
N CYS A 111 -1.15 -6.32 -12.28
CA CYS A 111 -2.50 -5.78 -12.46
C CYS A 111 -2.52 -4.46 -13.26
N CYS A 112 -1.43 -3.69 -13.23
CA CYS A 112 -1.35 -2.38 -13.84
C CYS A 112 -0.41 -2.31 -15.06
N SER A 113 0.15 -3.44 -15.50
CA SER A 113 1.21 -3.49 -16.52
C SER A 113 2.36 -2.50 -16.23
N SER A 114 2.74 -2.39 -14.96
CA SER A 114 3.77 -1.48 -14.48
C SER A 114 5.16 -2.09 -14.59
N SER A 115 6.17 -1.23 -14.57
CA SER A 115 7.54 -1.61 -14.22
C SER A 115 7.76 -1.57 -12.71
N ILE A 116 8.65 -2.41 -12.21
CA ILE A 116 9.10 -2.40 -10.81
C ILE A 116 10.57 -2.00 -10.72
N VAL A 117 10.92 -1.31 -9.63
CA VAL A 117 12.28 -0.94 -9.24
C VAL A 117 12.48 -1.45 -7.82
N ALA A 118 13.57 -2.19 -7.59
CA ALA A 118 13.94 -2.68 -6.27
C ALA A 118 15.02 -1.77 -5.66
N VAL A 119 14.91 -1.49 -4.37
CA VAL A 119 15.94 -0.75 -3.61
C VAL A 119 16.28 -1.50 -2.33
N SER A 120 17.57 -1.70 -2.08
CA SER A 120 18.10 -2.12 -0.79
C SER A 120 19.02 -1.02 -0.27
N VAL A 121 18.85 -0.63 0.99
CA VAL A 121 19.66 0.42 1.63
C VAL A 121 20.73 -0.24 2.49
N MET A 122 21.95 0.26 2.39
CA MET A 122 23.09 -0.17 3.20
C MET A 122 23.58 1.00 4.07
N SER A 123 24.06 0.69 5.28
CA SER A 123 24.58 1.71 6.21
C SER A 123 26.11 1.78 6.20
N SER A 124 26.79 0.79 5.61
CA SER A 124 28.25 0.75 5.44
C SER A 124 28.64 -0.11 4.24
N ASP A 125 29.87 0.05 3.73
CA ASP A 125 30.37 -0.69 2.57
C ASP A 125 30.45 -2.20 2.81
N HIS A 126 30.61 -2.65 4.05
CA HIS A 126 30.60 -4.07 4.40
C HIS A 126 29.26 -4.77 4.12
N GLU A 127 28.16 -4.01 3.96
CA GLU A 127 26.84 -4.55 3.63
C GLU A 127 26.56 -4.56 2.12
N LEU A 128 27.50 -4.12 1.27
CA LEU A 128 27.29 -3.97 -0.17
C LEU A 128 26.83 -5.27 -0.83
N GLU A 129 27.53 -6.38 -0.58
CA GLU A 129 27.19 -7.68 -1.17
C GLU A 129 25.81 -8.17 -0.72
N LYS A 130 25.45 -7.91 0.54
CA LYS A 130 24.12 -8.22 1.07
C LYS A 130 23.03 -7.38 0.40
N ALA A 131 23.27 -6.08 0.26
CA ALA A 131 22.32 -5.17 -0.39
C ALA A 131 22.13 -5.50 -1.88
N ARG A 132 23.21 -5.84 -2.59
CA ARG A 132 23.16 -6.35 -3.97
C ARG A 132 22.36 -7.64 -4.07
N SER A 133 22.68 -8.63 -3.24
CA SER A 133 21.96 -9.91 -3.20
C SER A 133 20.46 -9.71 -2.93
N ASN A 134 20.06 -8.76 -2.07
CA ASN A 134 18.66 -8.45 -1.84
C ASN A 134 17.96 -7.93 -3.11
N VAL A 135 18.60 -7.05 -3.88
CA VAL A 135 18.07 -6.51 -5.14
C VAL A 135 18.00 -7.61 -6.20
N ASP A 136 19.06 -8.43 -6.33
CA ASP A 136 19.14 -9.50 -7.33
C ASP A 136 18.01 -10.53 -7.15
N LYS A 137 17.67 -10.87 -5.89
CA LYS A 137 16.52 -11.74 -5.59
C LYS A 137 15.19 -11.15 -6.04
N VAL A 138 14.99 -9.84 -5.87
CA VAL A 138 13.75 -9.20 -6.35
C VAL A 138 13.71 -9.16 -7.88
N VAL A 139 14.86 -8.96 -8.52
CA VAL A 139 15.01 -9.00 -9.98
C VAL A 139 14.68 -10.38 -10.53
N GLU A 140 15.17 -11.45 -9.90
CA GLU A 140 14.87 -12.83 -10.26
C GLU A 140 13.36 -13.12 -10.17
N LEU A 141 12.75 -12.86 -9.00
CA LEU A 141 11.31 -13.03 -8.79
C LEU A 141 10.46 -12.23 -9.78
N THR A 142 10.88 -11.01 -10.11
CA THR A 142 10.16 -10.16 -11.08
C THR A 142 10.21 -10.75 -12.49
N ARG A 143 11.35 -11.33 -12.89
CA ARG A 143 11.54 -11.95 -14.22
C ARG A 143 10.71 -13.23 -14.36
N GLU A 144 10.66 -14.04 -13.31
CA GLU A 144 9.82 -15.25 -13.27
C GLU A 144 8.34 -14.91 -13.49
N GLU A 145 7.91 -13.74 -13.02
CA GLU A 145 6.54 -13.23 -13.16
C GLU A 145 6.28 -12.49 -14.48
N GLY A 146 7.26 -12.46 -15.40
CA GLY A 146 7.13 -11.87 -16.73
C GLY A 146 7.09 -10.33 -16.76
N LEU A 147 7.52 -9.67 -15.68
CA LEU A 147 7.52 -8.22 -15.57
C LEU A 147 8.82 -7.59 -16.08
N GLY A 148 8.69 -6.44 -16.75
CA GLY A 148 9.83 -5.62 -17.16
C GLY A 148 10.45 -4.87 -15.98
N LEU A 149 11.78 -4.93 -15.88
CA LEU A 149 12.55 -4.13 -14.93
C LEU A 149 13.00 -2.83 -15.59
N LYS A 150 12.98 -1.73 -14.83
CA LYS A 150 13.65 -0.50 -15.25
C LYS A 150 15.10 -0.51 -14.78
N PRO A 151 16.05 -0.09 -15.65
CA PRO A 151 17.45 0.06 -15.28
C PRO A 151 17.64 1.13 -14.20
#